data_AF-A0A0M3JLM7-F1
#
_entry.id   AF-A0A0M3JLM7-F1
#
_cell.length_a   1.000
_cell.length_b   1.000
_cell.length_c   1.000
_cell.angle_alpha   90.00
_cell.angle_beta   90.00
_cell.angle_gamma   90.00
#
_symmetry.space_group_name_H-M   'P 1'
#
loop_
_entity.id
_entity.type
_entity.pdbx_description
1 polymer ?
#
loop_
_entity_poly.entity_id
_entity_poly.type
_entity_poly.pdbx_seq_one_letter_code
_entity_poly.pdbx_strand_id
1 'polypeptide(L)'
;MVTVIVVVVTGMALGNGYVNEALNIDTSIRYAYGHGIIDEKAWTTLENECCHGCIETCDLTQVTGHCARMVEDIFQFLWFGGLNPY
;
A
#
# COMPACT_ATOMS: atom_id res chain seq x y z
N MET A 1 -11.82 -14.23 -47.24
CA MET A 1 -10.42 -14.12 -46.77
C MET A 1 -10.46 -13.39 -45.45
N VAL A 2 -9.96 -14.00 -44.37
CA VAL A 2 -9.87 -13.33 -43.05
C VAL A 2 -8.45 -12.76 -42.96
N THR A 3 -8.33 -11.45 -42.82
CA THR A 3 -7.05 -10.79 -42.61
C THR A 3 -6.59 -11.06 -41.17
N VAL A 4 -5.49 -11.76 -41.01
CA VAL A 4 -4.83 -11.93 -39.70
C VAL A 4 -3.94 -10.70 -39.47
N ILE A 5 -4.31 -9.88 -38.50
CA ILE A 5 -3.48 -8.75 -38.04
C ILE A 5 -2.46 -9.32 -37.04
N VAL A 6 -1.18 -9.30 -37.41
CA VAL A 6 -0.08 -9.63 -36.48
C VAL A 6 0.34 -8.34 -35.78
N VAL A 7 0.12 -8.27 -34.47
CA VAL A 7 0.62 -7.18 -33.62
C VAL A 7 2.06 -7.49 -33.23
N VAL A 8 3.00 -6.63 -33.62
CA VAL A 8 4.40 -6.69 -33.18
C VAL A 8 4.58 -5.74 -31.99
N VAL A 9 4.74 -6.29 -30.79
CA VAL A 9 4.90 -5.51 -29.55
C VAL A 9 6.37 -5.11 -29.36
N THR A 10 6.63 -3.82 -29.23
CA THR A 10 7.97 -3.26 -28.98
C THR A 10 8.23 -2.93 -27.51
N GLY A 11 7.19 -2.84 -26.69
CA GLY A 11 7.30 -2.61 -25.24
C GLY A 11 6.00 -2.12 -24.63
N MET A 12 6.02 -1.95 -23.30
CA MET A 12 4.93 -1.36 -22.51
C MET A 12 5.50 -0.53 -21.36
N ALA A 13 4.80 0.55 -21.00
CA ALA A 13 5.12 1.38 -19.84
C ALA A 13 3.89 1.43 -18.93
N LEU A 14 4.14 1.33 -17.62
CA LEU A 14 3.11 1.41 -16.59
C LEU A 14 3.50 2.54 -15.63
N GLY A 15 2.74 3.64 -15.65
CA GLY A 15 2.92 4.75 -14.71
C GLY A 15 2.02 4.56 -13.50
N ASN A 16 2.58 4.67 -12.29
CA ASN A 16 1.87 4.57 -11.01
C ASN A 16 0.84 3.42 -10.99
N GLY A 17 1.24 2.26 -11.52
CA GLY A 17 0.35 1.14 -11.77
C GLY A 17 0.07 0.34 -10.51
N TYR A 18 -1.13 -0.20 -10.42
CA TYR A 18 -1.48 -1.23 -9.45
C TYR A 18 -1.00 -2.59 -9.96
N VAL A 19 0.17 -3.02 -9.51
CA VAL A 19 0.86 -4.24 -10.03
C VAL A 19 0.73 -5.42 -9.07
N ASN A 20 0.67 -5.17 -7.77
CA ASN A 20 0.52 -6.18 -6.74
C ASN A 20 -0.24 -5.59 -5.56
N GLU A 21 -1.32 -6.25 -5.14
CA GLU A 21 -2.18 -5.80 -4.05
C GLU A 21 -1.43 -5.69 -2.73
N ALA A 22 -0.77 -6.77 -2.31
CA ALA A 22 -0.10 -6.87 -1.03
C ALA A 22 0.99 -5.79 -0.91
N LEU A 23 1.85 -5.68 -1.93
CA LEU A 23 2.89 -4.64 -1.96
C LEU A 23 2.29 -3.24 -1.99
N ASN A 24 1.16 -3.04 -2.67
CA ASN A 24 0.49 -1.74 -2.69
C ASN A 24 0.01 -1.35 -1.29
N ILE A 25 -0.58 -2.27 -0.52
CA ILE A 25 -1.06 -1.99 0.84
C ILE A 25 0.14 -1.67 1.78
N ASP A 26 1.15 -2.54 1.81
CA ASP A 26 2.33 -2.37 2.68
C ASP A 26 3.04 -1.04 2.42
N THR A 27 3.33 -0.76 1.15
CA THR A 27 4.04 0.46 0.77
C THR A 27 3.20 1.72 0.95
N SER A 28 1.86 1.64 0.81
CA SER A 28 0.97 2.78 1.04
C SER A 28 0.99 3.25 2.50
N ILE A 29 1.03 2.31 3.45
CA ILE A 29 1.07 2.64 4.89
C ILE A 29 2.41 3.29 5.25
N ARG A 30 3.51 2.73 4.72
CA ARG A 30 4.85 3.32 4.87
C ARG A 30 4.92 4.70 4.22
N TYR A 31 4.31 4.86 3.04
CA TYR A 31 4.20 6.15 2.35
C TYR A 31 3.45 7.17 3.20
N ALA A 32 2.33 6.77 3.83
CA ALA A 32 1.53 7.65 4.68
C ALA A 32 2.35 8.21 5.85
N TYR A 33 3.12 7.36 6.53
CA TYR A 33 3.99 7.82 7.61
C TYR A 33 5.14 8.71 7.09
N GLY A 34 5.83 8.27 6.03
CA GLY A 34 6.95 9.02 5.45
C GLY A 34 6.58 10.40 4.92
N HIS A 35 5.30 10.66 4.65
CA HIS A 35 4.77 11.95 4.19
C HIS A 35 3.98 12.70 5.28
N GLY A 36 3.98 12.21 6.53
CA GLY A 36 3.30 12.87 7.66
C GLY A 36 1.78 12.87 7.55
N ILE A 37 1.20 11.93 6.79
CA ILE A 37 -0.25 11.76 6.64
C ILE A 37 -0.84 11.10 7.88
N ILE A 38 -0.11 10.17 8.49
CA ILE A 38 -0.47 9.57 9.78
C ILE A 38 0.44 10.09 10.89
N ASP A 39 -0.09 10.16 12.11
CA ASP A 39 0.63 10.67 13.26
C ASP A 39 1.64 9.66 13.84
N GLU A 40 2.67 10.19 14.51
CA GLU A 40 3.73 9.41 15.16
C GLU A 40 3.19 8.39 16.16
N LYS A 41 2.10 8.71 16.84
CA LYS A 41 1.52 7.83 17.86
C LYS A 41 0.86 6.62 17.20
N ALA A 42 0.09 6.82 16.12
CA ALA A 42 -0.47 5.72 15.33
C ALA A 42 0.62 4.82 14.76
N TRP A 43 1.69 5.41 14.23
CA TRP A 43 2.84 4.66 13.72
C TRP A 43 3.55 3.85 14.82
N THR A 44 3.85 4.49 15.94
CA THR A 44 4.50 3.83 17.10
C THR A 44 3.63 2.72 17.67
N THR A 45 2.31 2.88 17.71
CA THR A 45 1.37 1.83 18.13
C THR A 45 1.40 0.66 17.15
N LEU A 46 1.34 0.91 15.84
CA LEU A 46 1.44 -0.13 14.82
C LEU A 46 2.77 -0.90 14.95
N GLU A 47 3.89 -0.21 15.10
CA GLU A 47 5.20 -0.83 15.23
C GLU A 47 5.30 -1.73 16.48
N ASN A 48 4.88 -1.22 17.64
CA ASN A 48 5.04 -1.94 18.90
C ASN A 48 4.05 -3.09 19.05
N GLU A 49 2.78 -2.89 18.67
CA GLU A 49 1.73 -3.88 18.89
C GLU A 49 1.67 -4.93 17.77
N CYS A 50 2.06 -4.58 16.54
CA CYS A 50 1.89 -5.44 15.38
C CYS A 50 3.19 -5.95 14.77
N CYS A 51 4.29 -5.25 15.03
CA CYS A 51 5.59 -5.54 14.42
C CYS A 51 6.69 -5.80 15.44
N HIS A 52 6.34 -6.06 16.70
CA HIS A 52 7.27 -6.38 17.78
C HIS A 52 8.41 -5.36 17.94
N GLY A 53 8.15 -4.07 17.65
CA GLY A 53 9.13 -3.00 17.78
C GLY A 53 10.09 -2.86 16.58
N CYS A 54 9.85 -3.53 15.46
CA CYS A 54 10.62 -3.34 14.24
C CYS A 54 9.74 -3.38 12.99
N ILE A 55 9.34 -2.21 12.50
CA ILE A 55 8.44 -2.10 11.35
C ILE A 55 9.13 -2.39 10.00
N GLU A 56 10.45 -2.25 9.92
CA GLU A 56 11.23 -2.49 8.68
C GLU A 56 11.22 -3.96 8.23
N THR A 57 11.10 -4.90 9.16
CA THR A 57 11.06 -6.34 8.87
C THR A 57 9.64 -6.91 8.92
N CYS A 58 8.66 -6.06 9.17
CA CYS A 58 7.27 -6.43 9.35
C CYS A 58 6.54 -6.49 8.01
N ASP A 59 5.91 -7.63 7.72
CA ASP A 59 4.99 -7.77 6.59
C ASP A 59 3.58 -7.33 7.03
N LEU A 60 3.23 -6.08 6.71
CA LEU A 60 1.93 -5.49 7.08
C LEU A 60 0.75 -6.17 6.38
N THR A 61 1.00 -7.04 5.40
CA THR A 61 -0.04 -7.78 4.67
C THR A 61 -0.43 -9.09 5.35
N GLN A 62 0.41 -9.57 6.27
CA GLN A 62 0.20 -10.82 7.01
C GLN A 62 -0.20 -10.62 8.47
N VAL A 63 -0.30 -9.38 8.93
CA VAL A 63 -0.82 -9.10 10.27
C VAL A 63 -2.30 -9.50 10.37
N THR A 64 -2.75 -9.86 11.57
CA THR A 64 -4.12 -10.37 11.79
C THR A 64 -4.82 -9.64 12.94
N GLY A 65 -6.13 -9.83 13.06
CA GLY A 65 -6.90 -9.31 14.19
C GLY A 65 -6.92 -7.78 14.26
N HIS A 66 -6.54 -7.21 15.41
CA HIS A 66 -6.49 -5.76 15.61
C HIS A 66 -5.52 -5.07 14.63
N CYS A 67 -4.37 -5.70 14.37
CA CYS A 67 -3.34 -5.15 13.49
C CYS A 67 -3.81 -5.02 12.05
N ALA A 68 -4.55 -6.02 11.55
CA ALA A 68 -5.15 -5.95 10.22
C ALA A 68 -6.13 -4.78 10.10
N ARG A 69 -6.90 -4.50 11.15
CA ARG A 69 -7.82 -3.35 11.17
C ARG A 69 -7.07 -2.02 11.17
N MET A 70 -5.97 -1.89 11.93
CA MET A 70 -5.17 -0.66 11.89
C MET A 70 -4.58 -0.40 10.52
N VAL A 71 -4.04 -1.44 9.87
CA VAL A 71 -3.55 -1.40 8.49
C VAL A 71 -4.67 -0.96 7.53
N GLU A 72 -5.84 -1.56 7.64
CA GLU A 72 -7.02 -1.22 6.83
C GLU A 72 -7.49 0.22 7.07
N ASP A 73 -7.58 0.66 8.33
CA ASP A 73 -8.03 2.02 8.70
C ASP A 73 -7.09 3.08 8.11
N ILE A 74 -5.77 2.88 8.20
CA ILE A 74 -4.78 3.78 7.59
C ILE A 74 -4.93 3.80 6.07
N PHE A 75 -5.08 2.63 5.45
CA PHE A 75 -5.25 2.53 4.00
C PHE A 75 -6.54 3.22 3.55
N GLN A 76 -7.66 3.01 4.25
CA GLN A 76 -8.93 3.69 3.97
C GLN A 76 -8.82 5.20 4.18
N PHE A 77 -8.08 5.67 5.20
CA PHE A 77 -7.85 7.07 5.44
C PHE A 77 -7.11 7.76 4.28
N LEU A 78 -6.15 7.09 3.65
CA LEU A 78 -5.47 7.63 2.46
C LEU A 78 -6.45 7.92 1.30
N TRP A 79 -7.46 7.06 1.12
CA TRP A 79 -8.42 7.17 0.01
C TRP A 79 -9.64 8.03 0.33
N PHE A 80 -10.11 8.00 1.58
CA PHE A 80 -11.39 8.56 1.98
C PHE A 80 -11.30 9.59 3.11
N GLY A 81 -10.09 9.90 3.61
CA GLY A 81 -9.84 10.84 4.70
C GLY A 81 -9.99 12.33 4.34
N GLY A 82 -10.36 12.64 3.08
CA GLY A 82 -10.57 14.01 2.59
C GLY A 82 -9.32 14.69 2.02
N LEU A 83 -8.18 14.00 2.01
CA LEU A 83 -6.99 14.40 1.24
C LEU A 83 -7.18 14.03 -0.24
N ASN A 84 -6.48 14.74 -1.13
CA ASN A 84 -6.38 14.30 -2.52
C ASN A 84 -5.27 13.23 -2.61
N PRO A 85 -5.59 11.98 -2.97
CA PRO A 85 -4.61 10.89 -3.07
C PRO A 85 -3.75 10.96 -4.35
N TYR A 86 -3.93 11.96 -5.22
CA TYR A 86 -3.22 12.13 -6.50
C TYR A 86 -2.58 13.50 -6.66
#